data_AF-A0AAW0XAW8-F1
#
_entry.id   AF-A0AAW0XAW8-F1
#
_cell.length_a   1.000
_cell.length_b   1.000
_cell.length_c   1.000
_cell.angle_alpha   90.00
_cell.angle_beta   90.00
_cell.angle_gamma   90.00
#
_symmetry.space_group_name_H-M   'P 1'
#
loop_
_entity.id
_entity.type
_entity.pdbx_description
1 polymer ?
#
loop_
_entity_poly.entity_id
_entity_poly.type
_entity_poly.pdbx_seq_one_letter_code
_entity_poly.pdbx_strand_id
1 'polypeptide(L)'
;QVEGRCFYILLLYKKVQNSGVPRSQFTITMDSLVPMKEIMIELDAIHEETFNERLPKSFTKAVEKMLNYAQGSEKASEKFHEVSSNMKENKKVRIVSAEVPHNILPSAILHDIKVNGHGADDEMYNKHAELRKMIPRGATIMEFNNTKDVVIYANKKFVGGVGDEDEVQPENNDIWKQYCLEDPDTATKVICMEKLNGEAAHFSVRYIEGLFCLITGSKNVHMLIRKIEDIEQYSGERFTVAKVMARAVWNKLYELESRHRHLLFSLMHHTKCTAVCEIFQPDHQHIIKLKDDLKQPQLNVISFTPVYSENEESSLLALPPHHTLNLLSALGFATPSYSVIATEDVINHQNKVRGELHKEGEVLYFLNKAEETIGIAKSKTFWYIMIRALREKAAYCFITRKKRHSWNLEDNILKTQKRLEELQPWLKFSDSYLKSWKELGEAFLKWLNEELQGNEEAESIRPRFPIIWEKFLLKTGLTDEINS
;
A
#
# COMPACT_ATOMS: atom_id res chain seq x y z
N GLN A 1 6.80 -42.06 -19.41
CA GLN A 1 6.78 -42.19 -17.93
C GLN A 1 6.38 -40.91 -17.18
N VAL A 2 6.32 -39.73 -17.83
CA VAL A 2 5.88 -38.47 -17.20
C VAL A 2 4.35 -38.26 -17.29
N GLU A 3 3.68 -38.81 -18.31
CA GLU A 3 2.21 -38.71 -18.45
C GLU A 3 1.41 -39.62 -17.50
N GLY A 4 2.01 -40.73 -17.03
CA GLY A 4 1.35 -41.66 -16.10
C GLY A 4 1.22 -41.14 -14.66
N ARG A 5 2.04 -40.16 -14.24
CA ARG A 5 2.00 -39.57 -12.88
C ARG A 5 0.94 -38.46 -12.75
N CYS A 6 0.58 -37.77 -13.84
CA CYS A 6 -0.48 -36.76 -13.83
C CYS A 6 -1.88 -37.37 -13.69
N PHE A 7 -2.11 -38.56 -14.27
CA PHE A 7 -3.40 -39.26 -14.14
C PHE A 7 -3.63 -39.81 -12.71
N TYR A 8 -2.56 -40.19 -12.01
CA TYR A 8 -2.67 -40.77 -10.65
C TYR A 8 -3.07 -39.72 -9.59
N ILE A 9 -2.59 -38.48 -9.73
CA ILE A 9 -2.93 -37.38 -8.79
C ILE A 9 -4.38 -36.90 -9.01
N LEU A 10 -4.84 -36.83 -10.26
CA LEU A 10 -6.25 -36.49 -10.58
C LEU A 10 -7.23 -37.60 -10.15
N LEU A 11 -6.84 -38.87 -10.27
CA LEU A 11 -7.63 -39.99 -9.76
C LEU A 11 -7.69 -40.00 -8.23
N LEU A 12 -6.58 -39.68 -7.53
CA LEU A 12 -6.59 -39.53 -6.07
C LEU A 12 -7.50 -38.38 -5.63
N TYR A 13 -7.50 -37.25 -6.34
CA TYR A 13 -8.35 -36.10 -6.01
C TYR A 13 -9.85 -36.41 -6.16
N LYS A 14 -10.26 -37.09 -7.25
CA LYS A 14 -11.65 -37.56 -7.43
C LYS A 14 -12.04 -38.70 -6.47
N LYS A 15 -11.09 -39.54 -6.03
CA LYS A 15 -11.34 -40.57 -5.02
C LYS A 15 -11.53 -39.94 -3.64
N VAL A 16 -10.76 -38.91 -3.31
CA VAL A 16 -10.85 -38.18 -2.04
C VAL A 16 -12.19 -37.45 -1.91
N GLN A 17 -12.68 -36.79 -2.97
CA GLN A 17 -14.01 -36.15 -2.97
C GLN A 17 -15.17 -37.13 -2.74
N ASN A 18 -15.04 -38.40 -3.14
CA ASN A 18 -16.06 -39.42 -2.98
C ASN A 18 -15.87 -40.32 -1.74
N SER A 19 -14.79 -40.13 -0.98
CA SER A 19 -14.40 -41.06 0.10
C SER A 19 -14.94 -40.71 1.50
N GLY A 20 -15.64 -39.59 1.66
CA GLY A 20 -16.19 -39.19 2.97
C GLY A 20 -15.12 -38.98 4.06
N VAL A 21 -13.84 -38.89 3.70
CA VAL A 21 -12.74 -38.68 4.65
C VAL A 21 -12.86 -37.25 5.20
N PRO A 22 -12.93 -37.06 6.52
CA PRO A 22 -12.98 -35.73 7.12
C PRO A 22 -11.78 -34.88 6.67
N ARG A 23 -12.02 -33.65 6.20
CA ARG A 23 -11.00 -32.68 5.75
C ARG A 23 -9.96 -32.30 6.84
N SER A 24 -10.04 -32.88 8.04
CA SER A 24 -9.37 -32.42 9.26
C SER A 24 -8.06 -33.14 9.63
N GLN A 25 -7.37 -33.84 8.72
CA GLN A 25 -6.17 -34.62 9.08
C GLN A 25 -4.87 -34.33 8.30
N PHE A 26 -4.77 -33.21 7.58
CA PHE A 26 -3.46 -32.70 7.16
C PHE A 26 -2.92 -31.73 8.22
N THR A 27 -2.24 -32.28 9.23
CA THR A 27 -1.41 -31.47 10.12
C THR A 27 -0.18 -31.06 9.34
N ILE A 28 -0.29 -29.98 8.58
CA ILE A 28 0.88 -29.37 7.92
C ILE A 28 1.75 -28.82 9.04
N THR A 29 2.78 -29.57 9.43
CA THR A 29 3.88 -29.03 10.23
C THR A 29 4.50 -27.90 9.42
N MET A 30 4.63 -26.71 10.01
CA MET A 30 5.14 -25.53 9.28
C MET A 30 6.62 -25.64 8.86
N ASP A 31 7.22 -26.81 9.04
CA ASP A 31 8.64 -27.13 8.87
C ASP A 31 9.01 -27.55 7.45
N SER A 32 8.09 -27.44 6.48
CA SER A 32 8.37 -27.77 5.08
C SER A 32 7.61 -26.88 4.12
N LEU A 33 8.21 -26.60 2.96
CA LEU A 33 7.54 -25.88 1.87
C LEU A 33 6.46 -26.74 1.21
N VAL A 34 5.28 -26.17 0.99
CA VAL A 34 4.26 -26.81 0.12
C VAL A 34 4.71 -26.70 -1.34
N PRO A 35 4.69 -27.78 -2.13
CA PRO A 35 4.93 -27.71 -3.56
C PRO A 35 3.92 -26.78 -4.26
N MET A 36 4.38 -26.01 -5.25
CA MET A 36 3.53 -25.04 -5.96
C MET A 36 2.27 -25.65 -6.57
N LYS A 37 2.36 -26.88 -7.09
CA LYS A 37 1.20 -27.60 -7.63
C LYS A 37 0.11 -27.81 -6.57
N GLU A 38 0.50 -28.18 -5.36
CA GLU A 38 -0.43 -28.39 -4.25
C GLU A 38 -0.99 -27.04 -3.79
N ILE A 39 -0.16 -26.00 -3.69
CA ILE A 39 -0.62 -24.63 -3.40
C ILE A 39 -1.75 -24.23 -4.37
N MET A 40 -1.56 -24.37 -5.68
CA MET A 40 -2.56 -23.97 -6.65
C MET A 40 -3.87 -24.75 -6.53
N ILE A 41 -3.80 -26.05 -6.24
CA ILE A 41 -5.00 -26.88 -6.02
C ILE A 41 -5.77 -26.39 -4.79
N GLU A 42 -5.05 -26.09 -3.71
CA GLU A 42 -5.65 -25.68 -2.44
C GLU A 42 -6.24 -24.28 -2.50
N LEU A 43 -5.54 -23.32 -3.13
CA LEU A 43 -6.07 -21.97 -3.34
C LEU A 43 -7.33 -22.00 -4.23
N ASP A 44 -7.37 -22.87 -5.23
CA ASP A 44 -8.55 -23.04 -6.09
C ASP A 44 -9.74 -23.61 -5.33
N ALA A 45 -9.50 -24.58 -4.44
CA ALA A 45 -10.53 -25.13 -3.57
C ALA A 45 -11.07 -24.10 -2.56
N ILE A 46 -10.20 -23.30 -1.94
CA ILE A 46 -10.59 -22.22 -1.02
C ILE A 46 -11.41 -21.15 -1.76
N HIS A 47 -10.98 -20.78 -2.97
CA HIS A 47 -11.69 -19.81 -3.80
C HIS A 47 -13.08 -20.32 -4.21
N GLU A 48 -13.17 -21.58 -4.66
CA GLU A 48 -14.44 -22.21 -5.02
C GLU A 48 -15.38 -22.33 -3.82
N GLU A 49 -14.88 -22.67 -2.65
CA GLU A 49 -15.69 -22.71 -1.42
C GLU A 49 -16.24 -21.34 -1.02
N THR A 50 -15.45 -20.27 -1.23
CA THR A 50 -15.82 -18.92 -0.80
C THR A 50 -16.75 -18.23 -1.82
N PHE A 51 -16.47 -18.36 -3.11
CA PHE A 51 -17.13 -17.60 -4.17
C PHE A 51 -18.00 -18.45 -5.10
N ASN A 52 -18.03 -19.78 -4.90
CA ASN A 52 -18.73 -20.73 -5.77
C ASN A 52 -18.24 -20.66 -7.23
N GLU A 53 -16.95 -20.34 -7.42
CA GLU A 53 -16.29 -20.30 -8.72
C GLU A 53 -14.81 -20.70 -8.60
N ARG A 54 -14.29 -21.37 -9.63
CA ARG A 54 -12.86 -21.73 -9.72
C ARG A 54 -12.00 -20.49 -9.93
N LEU A 55 -10.74 -20.57 -9.53
CA LEU A 55 -9.74 -19.57 -9.87
C LEU A 55 -9.69 -19.35 -11.39
N PRO A 56 -9.69 -18.09 -11.84
CA PRO A 56 -9.71 -17.77 -13.26
C PRO A 56 -8.37 -18.14 -13.90
N LYS A 57 -8.39 -18.50 -15.19
CA LYS A 57 -7.17 -18.87 -15.94
C LYS A 57 -6.11 -17.75 -15.96
N SER A 58 -6.55 -16.49 -15.90
CA SER A 58 -5.67 -15.32 -15.77
C SER A 58 -4.82 -15.38 -14.50
N PHE A 59 -5.40 -15.82 -13.37
CA PHE A 59 -4.69 -16.01 -12.12
C PHE A 59 -3.58 -17.06 -12.26
N THR A 60 -3.89 -18.25 -12.79
CA THR A 60 -2.90 -19.32 -12.98
C THR A 60 -1.74 -18.88 -13.87
N LYS A 61 -2.04 -18.24 -15.01
CA LYS A 61 -1.02 -17.71 -15.92
C LYS A 61 -0.12 -16.67 -15.25
N ALA A 62 -0.71 -15.80 -14.42
CA ALA A 62 0.05 -14.79 -13.71
C ALA A 62 0.98 -15.44 -12.64
N VAL A 63 0.53 -16.48 -11.93
CA VAL A 63 1.40 -17.25 -11.03
C VAL A 63 2.54 -17.93 -11.78
N GLU A 64 2.28 -18.56 -12.92
CA GLU A 64 3.33 -19.16 -13.77
C GLU A 64 4.38 -18.13 -14.18
N LYS A 65 3.95 -16.93 -14.57
CA LYS A 65 4.84 -15.81 -14.89
C LYS A 65 5.67 -15.37 -13.69
N MET A 66 5.07 -15.28 -12.50
CA MET A 66 5.78 -14.96 -11.26
C MET A 66 6.86 -16.01 -10.92
N LEU A 67 6.58 -17.29 -11.13
CA LEU A 67 7.56 -18.37 -10.93
C LEU A 67 8.74 -18.23 -11.88
N ASN A 68 8.48 -17.90 -13.16
CA ASN A 68 9.53 -17.66 -14.13
C ASN A 68 10.41 -16.46 -13.73
N TYR A 69 9.82 -15.39 -13.20
CA TYR A 69 10.59 -14.26 -12.65
C TYR A 69 11.39 -14.65 -11.42
N ALA A 70 10.82 -15.44 -10.50
CA ALA A 70 11.50 -15.91 -9.30
C ALA A 70 12.71 -16.80 -9.62
N GLN A 71 12.67 -17.61 -10.68
CA GLN A 71 13.83 -18.44 -11.09
C GLN A 71 15.04 -17.60 -11.52
N GLY A 72 14.82 -16.41 -12.07
CA GLY A 72 15.88 -15.48 -12.48
C GLY A 72 16.21 -14.38 -11.47
N SER A 73 15.61 -14.42 -10.27
CA SER A 73 15.63 -13.27 -9.36
C SER A 73 16.98 -12.99 -8.73
N GLU A 74 17.86 -14.00 -8.59
CA GLU A 74 19.20 -13.82 -8.00
C GLU A 74 20.05 -12.86 -8.85
N LYS A 75 20.23 -13.18 -10.14
CA LYS A 75 20.93 -12.30 -11.08
C LYS A 75 20.25 -10.93 -11.19
N ALA A 76 18.91 -10.90 -11.25
CA ALA A 76 18.17 -9.65 -11.28
C ALA A 76 18.41 -8.81 -10.01
N SER A 77 18.55 -9.43 -8.84
CA SER A 77 18.81 -8.74 -7.58
C SER A 77 20.20 -8.10 -7.54
N GLU A 78 21.22 -8.78 -8.08
CA GLU A 78 22.55 -8.19 -8.28
C GLU A 78 22.49 -6.97 -9.18
N LYS A 79 21.78 -7.08 -10.32
CA LYS A 79 21.63 -5.96 -11.24
C LYS A 79 20.88 -4.79 -10.62
N PHE A 80 19.82 -5.08 -9.86
CA PHE A 80 19.07 -4.05 -9.15
C PHE A 80 19.93 -3.33 -8.11
N HIS A 81 20.81 -4.06 -7.40
CA HIS A 81 21.77 -3.49 -6.48
C HIS A 81 22.79 -2.59 -7.19
N GLU A 82 23.35 -3.04 -8.31
CA GLU A 82 24.28 -2.26 -9.14
C GLU A 82 23.63 -0.96 -9.62
N VAL A 83 22.42 -1.04 -10.20
CA VAL A 83 21.67 0.14 -10.66
C VAL A 83 21.37 1.09 -9.51
N SER A 84 20.94 0.58 -8.36
CA SER A 84 20.66 1.39 -7.17
C SER A 84 21.93 2.07 -6.63
N SER A 85 23.07 1.41 -6.70
CA SER A 85 24.36 1.96 -6.29
C SER A 85 24.80 3.08 -7.24
N ASN A 86 24.69 2.86 -8.54
CA ASN A 86 24.95 3.90 -9.55
C ASN A 86 24.00 5.11 -9.38
N MET A 87 22.72 4.88 -9.08
CA MET A 87 21.76 5.96 -8.79
C MET A 87 22.09 6.70 -7.49
N LYS A 88 22.68 6.02 -6.49
CA LYS A 88 23.13 6.62 -5.23
C LYS A 88 24.30 7.57 -5.46
N GLU A 89 25.28 7.16 -6.27
CA GLU A 89 26.41 8.02 -6.66
C GLU A 89 25.94 9.30 -7.36
N ASN A 90 24.91 9.19 -8.19
CA ASN A 90 24.25 10.32 -8.85
C ASN A 90 23.25 11.08 -7.95
N LYS A 91 23.23 10.77 -6.64
CA LYS A 91 22.35 11.39 -5.61
C LYS A 91 20.84 11.28 -5.90
N LYS A 92 20.41 10.37 -6.78
CA LYS A 92 18.99 10.14 -7.11
C LYS A 92 18.28 9.24 -6.11
N VAL A 93 19.03 8.31 -5.50
CA VAL A 93 18.54 7.42 -4.44
C VAL A 93 19.48 7.45 -3.23
N ARG A 94 18.97 7.00 -2.09
CA ARG A 94 19.69 6.75 -0.86
C ARG A 94 19.48 5.29 -0.49
N ILE A 95 20.58 4.62 -0.15
CA ILE A 95 20.58 3.25 0.38
C ILE A 95 20.86 3.33 1.87
N VAL A 96 19.94 2.81 2.68
CA VAL A 96 20.06 2.79 4.14
C VAL A 96 20.16 1.35 4.61
N SER A 97 21.36 0.95 5.01
CA SER A 97 21.61 -0.40 5.50
C SER A 97 21.22 -0.55 6.98
N ALA A 98 20.83 -1.75 7.38
CA ALA A 98 20.68 -2.18 8.77
C ALA A 98 21.05 -3.66 8.87
N GLU A 99 21.87 -4.02 9.86
CA GLU A 99 22.12 -5.42 10.18
C GLU A 99 20.84 -6.05 10.74
N VAL A 100 20.58 -7.30 10.37
CA VAL A 100 19.60 -8.13 11.04
C VAL A 100 20.21 -8.57 12.38
N PRO A 101 19.50 -8.43 13.52
CA PRO A 101 19.98 -8.89 14.82
C PRO A 101 20.52 -10.33 14.74
N HIS A 102 21.71 -10.53 15.34
CA HIS A 102 22.51 -11.75 15.16
C HIS A 102 21.74 -13.04 15.50
N ASN A 103 20.83 -12.98 16.48
CA ASN A 103 20.03 -14.12 16.91
C ASN A 103 18.78 -14.37 16.04
N ILE A 104 18.54 -13.59 14.99
CA ILE A 104 17.48 -13.80 13.99
C ILE A 104 18.09 -14.46 12.75
N LEU A 105 19.03 -13.78 12.08
CA LEU A 105 19.73 -14.32 10.91
C LEU A 105 21.14 -13.74 10.89
N PRO A 106 22.14 -14.47 11.41
CA PRO A 106 23.52 -14.00 11.45
C PRO A 106 24.02 -13.52 10.08
N SER A 107 24.78 -12.42 10.07
CA SER A 107 25.44 -11.90 8.85
C SER A 107 24.48 -11.40 7.76
N ALA A 108 23.17 -11.34 8.01
CA ALA A 108 22.24 -10.74 7.07
C ALA A 108 22.18 -9.22 7.23
N ILE A 109 22.14 -8.51 6.11
CA ILE A 109 22.01 -7.04 6.06
C ILE A 109 20.81 -6.69 5.18
N LEU A 110 19.94 -5.80 5.65
CA LEU A 110 18.86 -5.23 4.86
C LEU A 110 19.28 -3.85 4.34
N HIS A 111 19.07 -3.62 3.05
CA HIS A 111 19.35 -2.37 2.36
C HIS A 111 18.04 -1.76 1.88
N ASP A 112 17.49 -0.81 2.64
CA ASP A 112 16.31 -0.04 2.22
C ASP A 112 16.73 1.01 1.18
N ILE A 113 16.13 0.95 -0.02
CA ILE A 113 16.40 1.86 -1.13
C ILE A 113 15.26 2.87 -1.23
N LYS A 114 15.62 4.16 -1.26
CA LYS A 114 14.67 5.28 -1.26
C LYS A 114 15.10 6.32 -2.27
N VAL A 115 14.16 7.06 -2.83
CA VAL A 115 14.49 8.27 -3.58
C VAL A 115 15.17 9.30 -2.67
N ASN A 116 16.16 10.00 -3.19
CA ASN A 116 16.92 11.02 -2.48
C ASN A 116 16.72 12.37 -3.17
N GLY A 117 16.00 13.28 -2.53
CA GLY A 117 15.73 14.61 -3.05
C GLY A 117 15.42 15.60 -1.94
N HIS A 118 15.67 16.89 -2.21
CA HIS A 118 15.14 17.97 -1.38
C HIS A 118 13.73 18.28 -1.90
N GLY A 119 12.69 17.91 -1.16
CA GLY A 119 11.29 18.13 -1.56
C GLY A 119 10.48 16.84 -1.58
N ALA A 120 9.32 16.90 -2.25
CA ALA A 120 8.43 15.76 -2.42
C ALA A 120 9.10 14.67 -3.28
N ASP A 121 8.86 13.40 -2.96
CA ASP A 121 9.25 12.28 -3.83
C ASP A 121 8.76 12.49 -5.28
N ASP A 122 7.60 13.11 -5.42
CA ASP A 122 6.87 13.28 -6.68
C ASP A 122 7.65 14.14 -7.67
N GLU A 123 8.37 15.15 -7.19
CA GLU A 123 9.23 15.99 -8.01
C GLU A 123 10.39 15.17 -8.61
N MET A 124 11.00 14.30 -7.81
CA MET A 124 12.09 13.44 -8.26
C MET A 124 11.61 12.42 -9.29
N TYR A 125 10.45 11.79 -9.06
CA TYR A 125 9.87 10.85 -10.03
C TYR A 125 9.47 11.54 -11.33
N ASN A 126 8.94 12.77 -11.29
CA ASN A 126 8.59 13.52 -12.51
C ASN A 126 9.83 13.85 -13.34
N LYS A 127 10.95 14.24 -12.70
CA LYS A 127 12.20 14.62 -13.37
C LYS A 127 12.99 13.45 -13.94
N HIS A 128 12.81 12.23 -13.44
CA HIS A 128 13.69 11.09 -13.74
C HIS A 128 12.90 9.84 -14.14
N ALA A 129 12.81 9.57 -15.44
CA ALA A 129 12.07 8.42 -15.99
C ALA A 129 12.63 7.07 -15.51
N GLU A 130 13.94 6.98 -15.30
CA GLU A 130 14.60 5.82 -14.76
C GLU A 130 14.19 5.51 -13.32
N LEU A 131 13.87 6.52 -12.50
CA LEU A 131 13.30 6.29 -11.16
C LEU A 131 11.91 5.68 -11.27
N ARG A 132 11.05 6.22 -12.15
CA ARG A 132 9.71 5.67 -12.40
C ARG A 132 9.78 4.22 -12.85
N LYS A 133 10.73 3.92 -13.75
CA LYS A 133 10.90 2.57 -14.30
C LYS A 133 11.48 1.58 -13.29
N MET A 134 12.35 1.99 -12.37
CA MET A 134 13.16 1.02 -11.61
C MET A 134 12.88 1.01 -10.11
N ILE A 135 12.59 2.17 -9.49
CA ILE A 135 12.62 2.32 -8.04
C ILE A 135 11.19 2.41 -7.49
N PRO A 136 10.66 1.34 -6.88
CA PRO A 136 9.34 1.40 -6.25
C PRO A 136 9.37 2.15 -4.92
N ARG A 137 8.19 2.50 -4.42
CA ARG A 137 8.02 3.13 -3.10
C ARG A 137 7.96 2.07 -2.01
N GLY A 138 9.13 1.51 -1.70
CA GLY A 138 9.29 0.37 -0.80
C GLY A 138 10.14 -0.68 -1.48
N ALA A 139 11.46 -0.52 -1.40
CA ALA A 139 12.42 -1.44 -1.99
C ALA A 139 13.44 -1.84 -0.93
N THR A 140 13.64 -3.15 -0.75
CA THR A 140 14.64 -3.68 0.17
C THR A 140 15.36 -4.85 -0.46
N ILE A 141 16.70 -4.77 -0.44
CA ILE A 141 17.58 -5.89 -0.77
C ILE A 141 18.07 -6.51 0.53
N MET A 142 18.01 -7.83 0.64
CA MET A 142 18.70 -8.59 1.67
C MET A 142 20.02 -9.10 1.09
N GLU A 143 21.11 -8.82 1.77
CA GLU A 143 22.40 -9.47 1.55
C GLU A 143 22.60 -10.55 2.61
N PHE A 144 22.82 -11.79 2.18
CA PHE A 144 23.03 -12.94 3.07
C PHE A 144 23.95 -13.97 2.40
N ASN A 145 25.00 -14.42 3.09
CA ASN A 145 25.98 -15.37 2.54
C ASN A 145 26.55 -14.95 1.16
N ASN A 146 26.85 -13.66 0.98
CA ASN A 146 27.28 -13.05 -0.28
C ASN A 146 26.26 -13.08 -1.43
N THR A 147 25.05 -13.58 -1.19
CA THR A 147 23.93 -13.53 -2.15
C THR A 147 23.07 -12.29 -1.88
N LYS A 148 22.45 -11.75 -2.92
CA LYS A 148 21.54 -10.61 -2.83
C LYS A 148 20.15 -11.04 -3.31
N ASP A 149 19.13 -10.68 -2.54
CA ASP A 149 17.72 -10.96 -2.86
C ASP A 149 16.90 -9.70 -2.67
N VAL A 150 16.16 -9.29 -3.70
CA VAL A 150 15.13 -8.25 -3.59
C VAL A 150 13.94 -8.81 -2.80
N VAL A 151 14.01 -8.65 -1.48
CA VAL A 151 13.00 -9.18 -0.55
C VAL A 151 11.73 -8.34 -0.51
N ILE A 152 11.82 -7.03 -0.76
CA ILE A 152 10.64 -6.16 -0.91
C ILE A 152 10.77 -5.36 -2.19
N TYR A 153 9.74 -5.45 -3.04
CA TYR A 153 9.61 -4.67 -4.27
C TYR A 153 8.15 -4.22 -4.39
N ALA A 154 7.78 -3.19 -3.63
CA ALA A 154 6.40 -2.70 -3.53
C ALA A 154 5.93 -2.00 -4.81
N ASN A 155 4.79 -1.29 -4.75
CA ASN A 155 4.26 -0.58 -5.91
C ASN A 155 5.24 0.49 -6.41
N LYS A 156 5.39 0.58 -7.73
CA LYS A 156 5.98 1.74 -8.37
C LYS A 156 5.17 2.98 -8.05
N LYS A 157 5.83 4.15 -8.07
CA LYS A 157 5.14 5.42 -7.89
C LYS A 157 4.06 5.54 -8.98
N PHE A 158 2.87 5.94 -8.58
CA PHE A 158 1.80 6.37 -9.46
C PHE A 158 1.25 7.71 -8.94
N VAL A 159 0.60 8.45 -9.84
CA VAL A 159 0.07 9.80 -9.60
C VAL A 159 -1.36 9.88 -10.16
N GLY A 160 -2.07 10.96 -9.83
CA GLY A 160 -3.35 11.27 -10.44
C GLY A 160 -3.25 12.38 -11.47
N GLY A 161 -4.39 12.89 -11.92
CA GLY A 161 -4.46 14.07 -12.76
C GLY A 161 -4.29 15.37 -11.97
N VAL A 162 -4.63 16.50 -12.59
CA VAL A 162 -4.68 17.79 -11.88
C VAL A 162 -5.69 17.71 -10.74
N GLY A 163 -5.27 18.15 -9.57
CA GLY A 163 -6.07 18.14 -8.34
C GLY A 163 -5.86 16.91 -7.46
N ASP A 164 -5.23 15.83 -7.95
CA ASP A 164 -5.04 14.60 -7.16
C ASP A 164 -3.71 14.58 -6.38
N GLU A 165 -2.79 15.50 -6.69
CA GLU A 165 -1.51 15.67 -5.99
C GLU A 165 -1.61 16.71 -4.85
N ASP A 166 -0.86 16.51 -3.78
CA ASP A 166 -1.00 17.34 -2.57
C ASP A 166 -0.05 18.55 -2.56
N GLU A 167 1.18 18.36 -3.06
CA GLU A 167 2.27 19.34 -2.92
C GLU A 167 2.54 20.09 -4.23
N VAL A 168 2.67 19.35 -5.32
CA VAL A 168 2.98 19.89 -6.65
C VAL A 168 1.94 19.36 -7.63
N GLN A 169 1.15 20.28 -8.20
CA GLN A 169 0.23 19.89 -9.26
C GLN A 169 0.96 19.68 -10.58
N PRO A 170 0.51 18.74 -11.40
CA PRO A 170 1.03 18.61 -12.74
C PRO A 170 0.55 19.72 -13.65
N GLU A 171 1.33 19.98 -14.71
CA GLU A 171 0.99 20.99 -15.73
C GLU A 171 -0.21 20.59 -16.58
N ASN A 172 -0.48 19.29 -16.70
CA ASN A 172 -1.58 18.74 -17.47
C ASN A 172 -2.21 17.52 -16.78
N ASN A 173 -3.41 17.14 -17.22
CA ASN A 173 -4.16 16.01 -16.68
C ASN A 173 -3.61 14.65 -17.08
N ASP A 174 -2.72 14.56 -18.08
CA ASP A 174 -2.24 13.31 -18.65
C ASP A 174 -0.87 12.89 -18.12
N ILE A 175 -0.28 13.66 -17.19
CA ILE A 175 1.05 13.37 -16.66
C ILE A 175 1.14 11.97 -16.07
N TRP A 176 0.04 11.43 -15.54
CA TRP A 176 0.00 10.12 -14.91
C TRP A 176 0.20 8.99 -15.93
N LYS A 177 -0.15 9.22 -17.21
CA LYS A 177 0.06 8.25 -18.29
C LYS A 177 1.55 7.89 -18.44
N GLN A 178 2.47 8.80 -18.11
CA GLN A 178 3.93 8.51 -18.17
C GLN A 178 4.42 7.50 -17.11
N TYR A 179 3.56 7.15 -16.14
CA TYR A 179 3.81 6.13 -15.13
C TYR A 179 3.25 4.76 -15.53
N CYS A 180 2.51 4.68 -16.65
CA CYS A 180 1.95 3.44 -17.18
C CYS A 180 3.00 2.69 -18.02
N LEU A 181 2.86 1.37 -18.09
CA LEU A 181 3.65 0.50 -18.96
C LEU A 181 3.20 0.59 -20.43
N GLU A 182 1.90 0.82 -20.63
CA GLU A 182 1.27 1.01 -21.95
C GLU A 182 0.31 2.19 -21.89
N ASP A 183 -0.19 2.64 -23.04
CA ASP A 183 -1.23 3.68 -23.07
C ASP A 183 -2.50 3.14 -22.37
N PRO A 184 -2.98 3.78 -21.29
CA PRO A 184 -4.16 3.31 -20.56
C PRO A 184 -5.43 3.26 -21.43
N ASP A 185 -5.46 3.96 -22.57
CA ASP A 185 -6.58 3.91 -23.51
C ASP A 185 -6.67 2.53 -24.23
N THR A 186 -5.61 1.71 -24.17
CA THR A 186 -5.61 0.31 -24.64
C THR A 186 -6.21 -0.67 -23.63
N ALA A 187 -6.55 -0.20 -22.42
CA ALA A 187 -7.17 -1.02 -21.40
C ALA A 187 -8.55 -1.50 -21.86
N THR A 188 -8.86 -2.75 -21.51
CA THR A 188 -10.16 -3.37 -21.80
C THR A 188 -11.16 -3.22 -20.66
N LYS A 189 -10.67 -2.95 -19.45
CA LYS A 189 -11.47 -2.67 -18.26
C LYS A 189 -10.62 -1.94 -17.22
N VAL A 190 -11.30 -1.31 -16.26
CA VAL A 190 -10.67 -0.63 -15.13
C VAL A 190 -11.24 -1.17 -13.82
N ILE A 191 -10.35 -1.55 -12.91
CA ILE A 191 -10.71 -1.95 -11.55
C ILE A 191 -10.56 -0.72 -10.66
N CYS A 192 -11.67 -0.27 -10.07
CA CYS A 192 -11.70 0.88 -9.18
C CYS A 192 -11.74 0.37 -7.74
N MET A 193 -10.71 0.68 -6.96
CA MET A 193 -10.59 0.24 -5.57
C MET A 193 -10.69 1.44 -4.64
N GLU A 194 -11.36 1.28 -3.51
CA GLU A 194 -11.36 2.30 -2.46
C GLU A 194 -9.92 2.64 -2.06
N LYS A 195 -9.59 3.93 -2.08
CA LYS A 195 -8.30 4.40 -1.59
C LYS A 195 -8.35 4.47 -0.07
N LEU A 196 -7.88 3.41 0.57
CA LEU A 196 -7.74 3.34 2.03
C LEU A 196 -6.87 4.49 2.55
N ASN A 197 -7.23 5.01 3.72
CA ASN A 197 -6.60 6.18 4.34
C ASN A 197 -5.81 5.80 5.60
N GLY A 198 -4.72 5.06 5.42
CA GLY A 198 -3.85 4.63 6.50
C GLY A 198 -2.37 4.84 6.17
N GLU A 199 -1.53 3.96 6.71
CA GLU A 199 -0.10 3.96 6.43
C GLU A 199 0.30 2.77 5.58
N ALA A 200 1.17 3.00 4.59
CA ALA A 200 1.67 1.96 3.72
C ALA A 200 2.58 0.98 4.48
N ALA A 201 2.26 -0.31 4.34
CA ALA A 201 3.04 -1.40 4.90
C ALA A 201 3.28 -2.49 3.86
N HIS A 202 4.39 -3.21 4.02
CA HIS A 202 4.77 -4.27 3.10
C HIS A 202 5.15 -5.51 3.86
N PHE A 203 4.94 -6.66 3.24
CA PHE A 203 5.60 -7.88 3.69
C PHE A 203 5.90 -8.86 2.55
N SER A 204 6.89 -9.70 2.78
CA SER A 204 7.21 -10.86 1.97
C SER A 204 7.74 -11.98 2.85
N VAL A 205 7.80 -13.19 2.28
CA VAL A 205 8.27 -14.36 3.01
C VAL A 205 9.39 -15.04 2.24
N ARG A 206 10.41 -15.49 2.96
CA ARG A 206 11.48 -16.37 2.48
C ARG A 206 11.55 -17.61 3.36
N TYR A 207 12.08 -18.70 2.80
CA TYR A 207 12.30 -19.94 3.52
C TYR A 207 13.81 -20.16 3.49
N ILE A 208 14.44 -19.93 4.64
CA ILE A 208 15.88 -19.81 4.79
C ILE A 208 16.26 -20.76 5.91
N GLU A 209 17.23 -21.64 5.67
CA GLU A 209 17.73 -22.59 6.67
C GLU A 209 16.63 -23.42 7.36
N GLY A 210 15.62 -23.82 6.58
CA GLY A 210 14.51 -24.63 7.08
C GLY A 210 13.42 -23.87 7.84
N LEU A 211 13.45 -22.54 7.83
CA LEU A 211 12.48 -21.71 8.55
C LEU A 211 11.89 -20.62 7.65
N PHE A 212 10.62 -20.29 7.87
CA PHE A 212 10.03 -19.11 7.28
C PHE A 212 10.54 -17.84 7.98
N CYS A 213 11.12 -16.94 7.20
CA CYS A 213 11.51 -15.60 7.59
C CYS A 213 10.52 -14.60 6.96
N LEU A 214 9.88 -13.79 7.79
CA LEU A 214 9.00 -12.71 7.37
C LEU A 214 9.82 -11.42 7.26
N ILE A 215 9.83 -10.82 6.07
CA ILE A 215 10.40 -9.49 5.86
C ILE A 215 9.23 -8.52 5.82
N THR A 216 9.19 -7.53 6.72
CA THR A 216 8.05 -6.61 6.82
C THR A 216 8.45 -5.23 7.36
N GLY A 217 7.64 -4.22 7.07
CA GLY A 217 7.80 -2.90 7.67
C GLY A 217 6.95 -1.83 7.00
N SER A 218 7.39 -0.59 7.15
CA SER A 218 6.78 0.60 6.55
C SER A 218 7.29 0.81 5.12
N LYS A 219 6.76 1.81 4.42
CA LYS A 219 7.30 2.28 3.12
C LYS A 219 8.83 2.39 3.07
N ASN A 220 9.46 2.80 4.17
CA ASN A 220 10.85 3.23 4.18
C ASN A 220 11.77 2.36 5.03
N VAL A 221 11.25 1.51 5.92
CA VAL A 221 12.08 0.76 6.85
C VAL A 221 11.47 -0.60 7.03
N HIS A 222 12.25 -1.63 6.73
CA HIS A 222 11.86 -3.03 6.85
C HIS A 222 12.77 -3.77 7.84
N MET A 223 12.26 -4.92 8.29
CA MET A 223 12.83 -5.78 9.31
C MET A 223 12.66 -7.23 8.84
N LEU A 224 13.54 -8.11 9.29
CA LEU A 224 13.40 -9.55 9.11
C LEU A 224 13.10 -10.15 10.48
N ILE A 225 12.00 -10.90 10.58
CA ILE A 225 11.56 -11.54 11.82
C ILE A 225 11.16 -12.99 11.58
N ARG A 226 11.35 -13.84 12.58
CA ARG A 226 10.92 -15.26 12.58
C ARG A 226 9.86 -15.52 13.65
N LYS A 227 9.90 -14.73 14.73
CA LYS A 227 8.94 -14.72 15.84
C LYS A 227 8.62 -13.29 16.27
N ILE A 228 7.53 -13.09 17.00
CA ILE A 228 7.11 -11.74 17.40
C ILE A 228 8.14 -11.03 18.29
N GLU A 229 8.89 -11.77 19.09
CA GLU A 229 9.94 -11.23 19.97
C GLU A 229 11.12 -10.65 19.18
N ASP A 230 11.30 -11.05 17.92
CA ASP A 230 12.35 -10.53 17.05
C ASP A 230 12.16 -9.05 16.73
N ILE A 231 10.92 -8.57 16.76
CA ILE A 231 10.60 -7.15 16.54
C ILE A 231 11.35 -6.26 17.54
N GLU A 232 11.48 -6.70 18.80
CA GLU A 232 12.07 -5.87 19.86
C GLU A 232 13.59 -5.82 19.85
N GLN A 233 14.23 -6.70 19.09
CA GLN A 233 15.68 -6.76 18.99
C GLN A 233 16.24 -5.65 18.09
N TYR A 234 15.40 -5.06 17.25
CA TYR A 234 15.75 -3.87 16.48
C TYR A 234 15.65 -2.62 17.35
N SER A 235 16.71 -1.81 17.37
CA SER A 235 16.84 -0.62 18.20
C SER A 235 16.99 0.66 17.37
N GLY A 236 16.63 1.79 17.97
CA GLY A 236 16.76 3.12 17.36
C GLY A 236 15.46 3.63 16.72
N GLU A 237 15.35 4.96 16.66
CA GLU A 237 14.12 5.67 16.25
C GLU A 237 13.65 5.31 14.84
N ARG A 238 14.57 4.91 13.94
CA ARG A 238 14.21 4.51 12.57
C ARG A 238 13.20 3.37 12.52
N PHE A 239 13.18 2.50 13.52
CA PHE A 239 12.30 1.34 13.55
C PHE A 239 10.96 1.59 14.25
N THR A 240 10.73 2.77 14.86
CA THR A 240 9.51 3.03 15.63
C THR A 240 8.23 2.72 14.84
N VAL A 241 8.11 3.28 13.63
CA VAL A 241 6.96 3.02 12.75
C VAL A 241 7.00 1.58 12.22
N ALA A 242 8.17 1.09 11.80
CA ALA A 242 8.32 -0.26 11.25
C ALA A 242 7.92 -1.36 12.24
N LYS A 243 8.19 -1.18 13.55
CA LYS A 243 7.76 -2.11 14.61
C LYS A 243 6.24 -2.19 14.72
N VAL A 244 5.53 -1.06 14.63
CA VAL A 244 4.06 -1.05 14.63
C VAL A 244 3.53 -1.81 13.42
N MET A 245 4.09 -1.56 12.24
CA MET A 245 3.71 -2.28 11.01
C MET A 245 3.98 -3.78 11.12
N ALA A 246 5.17 -4.16 11.60
CA ALA A 246 5.58 -5.55 11.77
C ALA A 246 4.66 -6.30 12.74
N ARG A 247 4.23 -5.66 13.85
CA ARG A 247 3.28 -6.24 14.80
C ARG A 247 1.90 -6.44 14.18
N ALA A 248 1.39 -5.45 13.45
CA ALA A 248 0.10 -5.56 12.77
C ALA A 248 0.11 -6.68 11.71
N VAL A 249 1.19 -6.76 10.91
CA VAL A 249 1.38 -7.84 9.93
C VAL A 249 1.46 -9.20 10.62
N TRP A 250 2.30 -9.32 11.65
CA TRP A 250 2.45 -10.57 12.41
C TRP A 250 1.11 -11.03 12.99
N ASN A 251 0.42 -10.17 13.74
CA ASN A 251 -0.85 -10.50 14.36
C ASN A 251 -1.85 -10.96 13.32
N LYS A 252 -1.99 -10.23 12.20
CA LYS A 252 -2.95 -10.60 11.16
C LYS A 252 -2.63 -11.94 10.51
N LEU A 253 -1.36 -12.22 10.22
CA LEU A 253 -0.95 -13.51 9.66
C LEU A 253 -1.23 -14.67 10.63
N TYR A 254 -1.06 -14.44 11.93
CA TYR A 254 -1.28 -15.45 12.95
C TYR A 254 -2.75 -15.63 13.37
N GLU A 255 -3.61 -14.65 13.07
CA GLU A 255 -5.07 -14.79 13.13
C GLU A 255 -5.63 -15.68 12.01
N LEU A 256 -4.94 -15.79 10.87
CA LEU A 256 -5.38 -16.69 9.79
C LEU A 256 -5.35 -18.14 10.26
N GLU A 257 -6.21 -18.97 9.65
CA GLU A 257 -6.11 -20.41 9.80
C GLU A 257 -4.69 -20.90 9.47
N SER A 258 -4.16 -21.83 10.27
CA SER A 258 -2.79 -22.31 10.13
C SER A 258 -2.47 -22.79 8.71
N ARG A 259 -3.44 -23.47 8.08
CA ARG A 259 -3.37 -23.91 6.68
C ARG A 259 -3.24 -22.74 5.70
N HIS A 260 -4.10 -21.72 5.82
CA HIS A 260 -4.08 -20.54 4.96
C HIS A 260 -2.76 -19.77 5.10
N ARG A 261 -2.30 -19.56 6.34
CA ARG A 261 -0.99 -18.94 6.61
C ARG A 261 0.13 -19.71 5.93
N HIS A 262 0.15 -21.03 6.06
CA HIS A 262 1.21 -21.86 5.49
C HIS A 262 1.20 -21.88 3.94
N LEU A 263 0.02 -21.93 3.33
CA LEU A 263 -0.14 -21.80 1.87
C LEU A 263 0.37 -20.45 1.39
N LEU A 264 -0.01 -19.36 2.06
CA LEU A 264 0.45 -18.00 1.73
C LEU A 264 1.97 -17.88 1.86
N PHE A 265 2.55 -18.36 2.95
CA PHE A 265 4.00 -18.31 3.16
C PHE A 265 4.77 -19.07 2.08
N SER A 266 4.29 -20.27 1.73
CA SER A 266 4.88 -21.05 0.64
C SER A 266 4.69 -20.37 -0.72
N LEU A 267 3.51 -19.80 -1.00
CA LEU A 267 3.24 -19.06 -2.23
C LEU A 267 4.20 -17.88 -2.40
N MET A 268 4.35 -17.05 -1.37
CA MET A 268 5.24 -15.89 -1.38
C MET A 268 6.71 -16.29 -1.46
N HIS A 269 7.10 -17.40 -0.84
CA HIS A 269 8.45 -17.93 -0.97
C HIS A 269 8.77 -18.33 -2.42
N HIS A 270 7.88 -19.08 -3.07
CA HIS A 270 8.09 -19.58 -4.43
C HIS A 270 8.02 -18.48 -5.48
N THR A 271 7.07 -17.55 -5.33
CA THR A 271 6.85 -16.46 -6.31
C THR A 271 7.69 -15.21 -6.03
N LYS A 272 8.30 -15.13 -4.85
CA LYS A 272 9.10 -13.98 -4.36
C LYS A 272 8.32 -12.66 -4.35
N CYS A 273 6.99 -12.70 -4.42
CA CYS A 273 6.17 -11.50 -4.47
C CYS A 273 6.17 -10.72 -3.16
N THR A 274 5.80 -9.44 -3.25
CA THR A 274 5.60 -8.56 -2.09
C THR A 274 4.11 -8.28 -1.93
N ALA A 275 3.59 -8.44 -0.71
CA ALA A 275 2.27 -7.96 -0.35
C ALA A 275 2.33 -6.45 -0.07
N VAL A 276 1.46 -5.68 -0.72
CA VAL A 276 1.28 -4.26 -0.47
C VAL A 276 0.02 -4.07 0.35
N CYS A 277 0.14 -3.36 1.47
CA CYS A 277 -0.90 -3.23 2.49
C CYS A 277 -1.09 -1.78 2.91
N GLU A 278 -2.28 -1.49 3.45
CA GLU A 278 -2.56 -0.29 4.22
C GLU A 278 -2.86 -0.69 5.67
N ILE A 279 -2.24 -0.01 6.64
CA ILE A 279 -2.53 -0.20 8.06
C ILE A 279 -3.35 0.97 8.60
N PHE A 280 -4.49 0.65 9.17
CA PHE A 280 -5.30 1.57 9.97
C PHE A 280 -4.80 1.57 11.40
N GLN A 281 -4.39 2.73 11.90
CA GLN A 281 -3.87 2.88 13.26
C GLN A 281 -4.81 3.77 14.08
N PRO A 282 -5.50 3.24 15.11
CA PRO A 282 -6.46 4.02 15.88
C PRO A 282 -5.84 5.23 16.58
N ASP A 283 -4.57 5.13 16.99
CA ASP A 283 -3.82 6.20 17.66
C ASP A 283 -3.05 7.12 16.70
N HIS A 284 -3.07 6.83 15.40
CA HIS A 284 -2.37 7.60 14.36
C HIS A 284 -3.22 7.68 13.09
N GLN A 285 -4.38 8.33 13.21
CA GLN A 285 -5.34 8.45 12.12
C GLN A 285 -4.93 9.55 11.15
N HIS A 286 -5.31 9.39 9.88
CA HIS A 286 -5.01 10.36 8.83
C HIS A 286 -6.06 11.45 8.76
N ILE A 287 -7.07 11.29 7.92
CA ILE A 287 -8.14 12.26 7.65
C ILE A 287 -9.50 11.64 7.89
N ILE A 288 -9.69 10.41 7.42
CA ILE A 288 -10.93 9.67 7.64
C ILE A 288 -10.92 9.14 9.07
N LYS A 289 -12.01 9.38 9.80
CA LYS A 289 -12.20 8.81 11.12
C LYS A 289 -12.35 7.29 11.00
N LEU A 290 -11.48 6.56 11.68
CA LEU A 290 -11.59 5.11 11.80
C LEU A 290 -12.76 4.75 12.72
N LYS A 291 -13.30 3.54 12.55
CA LYS A 291 -14.42 3.06 13.38
C LYS A 291 -14.04 3.06 14.87
N ASP A 292 -14.97 3.47 15.73
CA ASP A 292 -14.73 3.60 17.17
C ASP A 292 -14.42 2.25 17.87
N ASP A 293 -14.80 1.13 17.25
CA ASP A 293 -14.53 -0.23 17.70
C ASP A 293 -13.13 -0.75 17.32
N LEU A 294 -12.39 -0.05 16.46
CA LEU A 294 -11.03 -0.42 16.09
C LEU A 294 -10.06 -0.13 17.25
N LYS A 295 -9.75 -1.14 18.06
CA LYS A 295 -8.88 -0.99 19.24
C LYS A 295 -7.41 -1.28 19.00
N GLN A 296 -7.08 -1.88 17.86
CA GLN A 296 -5.72 -2.28 17.49
C GLN A 296 -5.46 -1.96 16.02
N PRO A 297 -4.20 -1.82 15.59
CA PRO A 297 -3.89 -1.63 14.18
C PRO A 297 -4.47 -2.75 13.31
N GLN A 298 -5.22 -2.38 12.26
CA GLN A 298 -5.78 -3.33 11.29
C GLN A 298 -5.00 -3.30 9.99
N LEU A 299 -4.53 -4.48 9.57
CA LEU A 299 -3.91 -4.69 8.27
C LEU A 299 -4.96 -4.92 7.18
N ASN A 300 -4.91 -4.13 6.12
CA ASN A 300 -5.69 -4.33 4.90
C ASN A 300 -4.73 -4.63 3.75
N VAL A 301 -4.89 -5.76 3.07
CA VAL A 301 -4.02 -6.11 1.95
C VAL A 301 -4.65 -5.62 0.65
N ILE A 302 -3.85 -4.95 -0.18
CA ILE A 302 -4.30 -4.26 -1.39
C ILE A 302 -3.95 -5.05 -2.64
N SER A 303 -2.70 -5.52 -2.74
CA SER A 303 -2.20 -6.18 -3.95
C SER A 303 -0.95 -6.99 -3.67
N PHE A 304 -0.56 -7.81 -4.66
CA PHE A 304 0.78 -8.36 -4.75
C PHE A 304 1.55 -7.68 -5.89
N THR A 305 2.83 -7.39 -5.66
CA THR A 305 3.76 -6.92 -6.69
C THR A 305 4.79 -8.00 -7.02
N PRO A 306 5.22 -8.10 -8.29
CA PRO A 306 6.16 -9.13 -8.71
C PRO A 306 7.53 -8.84 -8.11
N VAL A 307 8.38 -9.87 -8.05
CA VAL A 307 9.81 -9.67 -7.81
C VAL A 307 10.41 -8.88 -8.97
N TYR A 308 11.46 -8.11 -8.70
CA TYR A 308 12.21 -7.42 -9.74
C TYR A 308 12.73 -8.41 -10.80
N SER A 309 12.63 -8.02 -12.08
CA SER A 309 13.13 -8.77 -13.23
C SER A 309 13.94 -7.85 -14.14
N GLU A 310 14.97 -8.39 -14.80
CA GLU A 310 15.72 -7.68 -15.85
C GLU A 310 14.88 -7.51 -17.13
N ASN A 311 13.88 -8.38 -17.32
CA ASN A 311 13.00 -8.33 -18.47
C ASN A 311 12.07 -7.12 -18.42
N GLU A 312 11.60 -6.69 -19.58
CA GLU A 312 10.55 -5.68 -19.65
C GLU A 312 9.30 -6.15 -18.90
N GLU A 313 8.84 -5.30 -17.99
CA GLU A 313 7.64 -5.55 -17.21
C GLU A 313 6.42 -5.41 -18.10
N SER A 314 5.58 -6.42 -18.08
CA SER A 314 4.28 -6.41 -18.77
C SER A 314 3.12 -6.12 -17.80
N SER A 315 3.36 -6.09 -16.48
CA SER A 315 2.34 -5.76 -15.48
C SER A 315 2.97 -5.08 -14.27
N LEU A 316 2.32 -4.02 -13.77
CA LEU A 316 2.69 -3.31 -12.54
C LEU A 316 2.39 -4.13 -11.27
N LEU A 317 1.45 -5.07 -11.36
CA LEU A 317 1.06 -5.98 -10.27
C LEU A 317 1.37 -7.43 -10.63
N ALA A 318 1.58 -8.26 -9.60
CA ALA A 318 1.88 -9.69 -9.78
C ALA A 318 0.66 -10.47 -10.27
N LEU A 319 -0.52 -10.03 -9.84
CA LEU A 319 -1.81 -10.63 -10.12
C LEU A 319 -2.82 -9.51 -10.46
N PRO A 320 -3.88 -9.80 -11.24
CA PRO A 320 -4.96 -8.86 -11.45
C PRO A 320 -5.55 -8.43 -10.08
N PRO A 321 -5.80 -7.13 -9.84
CA PRO A 321 -6.09 -6.63 -8.49
C PRO A 321 -7.35 -7.26 -7.91
N HIS A 322 -8.47 -7.31 -8.65
CA HIS A 322 -9.71 -7.96 -8.21
C HIS A 322 -9.54 -9.44 -7.84
N HIS A 323 -8.76 -10.22 -8.60
CA HIS A 323 -8.45 -11.61 -8.23
C HIS A 323 -7.60 -11.70 -6.96
N THR A 324 -6.68 -10.75 -6.78
CA THR A 324 -5.86 -10.66 -5.57
C THR A 324 -6.72 -10.40 -4.34
N LEU A 325 -7.65 -9.43 -4.43
CA LEU A 325 -8.57 -9.10 -3.34
C LEU A 325 -9.48 -10.28 -2.99
N ASN A 326 -10.05 -10.95 -3.99
CA ASN A 326 -10.91 -12.12 -3.76
C ASN A 326 -10.14 -13.23 -3.05
N LEU A 327 -8.94 -13.57 -3.54
CA LEU A 327 -8.10 -14.59 -2.91
C LEU A 327 -7.75 -14.22 -1.46
N LEU A 328 -7.29 -12.99 -1.22
CA LEU A 328 -6.89 -12.55 0.12
C LEU A 328 -8.07 -12.50 1.09
N SER A 329 -9.24 -12.06 0.62
CA SER A 329 -10.48 -12.10 1.39
C SER A 329 -10.85 -13.53 1.76
N ALA A 330 -10.78 -14.48 0.82
CA ALA A 330 -11.02 -15.91 1.08
C ALA A 330 -10.02 -16.53 2.07
N LEU A 331 -8.78 -16.03 2.10
CA LEU A 331 -7.79 -16.45 3.09
C LEU A 331 -8.04 -15.83 4.49
N GLY A 332 -8.89 -14.81 4.60
CA GLY A 332 -9.27 -14.15 5.85
C GLY A 332 -8.71 -12.75 6.06
N PHE A 333 -8.14 -12.11 5.03
CA PHE A 333 -7.68 -10.72 5.13
C PHE A 333 -8.82 -9.71 4.97
N ALA A 334 -8.67 -8.55 5.62
CA ALA A 334 -9.44 -7.37 5.24
C ALA A 334 -8.88 -6.81 3.93
N THR A 335 -9.77 -6.46 3.01
CA THR A 335 -9.44 -5.95 1.68
C THR A 335 -10.33 -4.74 1.36
N PRO A 336 -9.85 -3.74 0.60
CA PRO A 336 -10.70 -2.68 0.10
C PRO A 336 -11.83 -3.23 -0.78
N SER A 337 -12.95 -2.51 -0.82
CA SER A 337 -13.99 -2.76 -1.80
C SER A 337 -13.52 -2.37 -3.21
N TYR A 338 -14.10 -3.00 -4.23
CA TYR A 338 -13.81 -2.66 -5.62
C TYR A 338 -15.04 -2.74 -6.53
N SER A 339 -14.99 -2.01 -7.64
CA SER A 339 -15.90 -2.13 -8.77
C SER A 339 -15.13 -2.30 -10.07
N VAL A 340 -15.82 -2.76 -11.12
CA VAL A 340 -15.25 -2.88 -12.46
C VAL A 340 -16.05 -1.98 -13.38
N ILE A 341 -15.35 -1.12 -14.12
CA ILE A 341 -15.95 -0.21 -15.11
C ILE A 341 -15.33 -0.41 -16.48
N ALA A 342 -16.04 0.01 -17.52
CA ALA A 342 -15.50 0.09 -18.87
C ALA A 342 -14.54 1.30 -18.99
N THR A 343 -13.61 1.23 -19.94
CA THR A 343 -12.57 2.28 -20.11
C THR A 343 -13.19 3.62 -20.51
N GLU A 344 -14.27 3.60 -21.29
CA GLU A 344 -15.04 4.78 -21.70
C GLU A 344 -15.73 5.51 -20.53
N ASP A 345 -15.98 4.82 -19.42
CA ASP A 345 -16.68 5.36 -18.26
C ASP A 345 -15.73 6.05 -17.25
N VAL A 346 -14.42 5.96 -17.45
CA VAL A 346 -13.40 6.42 -16.49
C VAL A 346 -13.60 7.89 -16.10
N ILE A 347 -13.83 8.78 -17.06
CA ILE A 347 -13.98 10.22 -16.79
C ILE A 347 -15.24 10.48 -15.96
N ASN A 348 -16.36 9.86 -16.33
CA ASN A 348 -17.62 9.99 -15.60
C ASN A 348 -17.50 9.44 -14.18
N HIS A 349 -16.82 8.31 -14.03
CA HIS A 349 -16.57 7.69 -12.74
C HIS A 349 -15.67 8.56 -11.85
N GLN A 350 -14.57 9.11 -12.38
CA GLN A 350 -13.71 10.03 -11.63
C GLN A 350 -14.45 11.30 -11.18
N ASN A 351 -15.32 11.85 -12.02
CA ASN A 351 -16.15 13.00 -11.65
C ASN A 351 -17.12 12.65 -10.51
N LYS A 352 -17.72 11.46 -10.55
CA LYS A 352 -18.53 10.94 -9.45
C LYS A 352 -17.70 10.81 -8.17
N VAL A 353 -16.51 10.21 -8.26
CA VAL A 353 -15.60 10.04 -7.12
C VAL A 353 -15.24 11.39 -6.48
N ARG A 354 -14.95 12.40 -7.30
CA ARG A 354 -14.59 13.74 -6.81
C ARG A 354 -15.69 14.39 -5.96
N GLY A 355 -16.96 14.10 -6.24
CA GLY A 355 -18.12 14.62 -5.50
C GLY A 355 -18.51 13.84 -4.24
N GLU A 356 -17.86 12.70 -3.95
CA GLU A 356 -18.18 11.90 -2.77
C GLU A 356 -17.57 12.50 -1.49
N LEU A 357 -18.21 12.21 -0.35
CA LEU A 357 -17.82 12.72 0.97
C LEU A 357 -17.27 11.59 1.85
N HIS A 358 -16.54 11.97 2.90
CA HIS A 358 -16.03 11.07 3.94
C HIS A 358 -15.17 9.90 3.47
N LYS A 359 -14.61 10.00 2.26
CA LYS A 359 -13.60 9.07 1.76
C LYS A 359 -12.47 9.80 1.08
N GLU A 360 -11.30 9.16 1.01
CA GLU A 360 -10.14 9.75 0.37
C GLU A 360 -10.32 9.79 -1.15
N GLY A 361 -10.89 8.73 -1.71
CA GLY A 361 -11.13 8.58 -3.13
C GLY A 361 -10.92 7.14 -3.57
N GLU A 362 -10.42 6.95 -4.78
CA GLU A 362 -10.21 5.63 -5.39
C GLU A 362 -8.87 5.52 -6.11
N VAL A 363 -8.38 4.29 -6.24
CA VAL A 363 -7.25 3.91 -7.09
C VAL A 363 -7.80 3.10 -8.27
N LEU A 364 -7.49 3.54 -9.48
CA LEU A 364 -7.94 2.97 -10.73
C LEU A 364 -6.81 2.14 -11.34
N TYR A 365 -7.06 0.86 -11.58
CA TYR A 365 -6.12 -0.08 -12.17
C TYR A 365 -6.59 -0.44 -13.58
N PHE A 366 -5.78 -0.10 -14.58
CA PHE A 366 -6.08 -0.28 -15.99
C PHE A 366 -5.57 -1.64 -16.46
N LEU A 367 -6.46 -2.51 -16.95
CA LEU A 367 -6.13 -3.87 -17.35
C LEU A 367 -6.24 -4.06 -18.86
N ASN A 368 -5.18 -4.59 -19.47
CA ASN A 368 -5.21 -4.99 -20.88
C ASN A 368 -5.98 -6.31 -21.08
N LYS A 369 -6.09 -6.77 -22.33
CA LYS A 369 -6.81 -8.02 -22.69
C LYS A 369 -6.20 -9.28 -22.05
N ALA A 370 -4.93 -9.24 -21.66
CA ALA A 370 -4.24 -10.32 -20.96
C ALA A 370 -4.44 -10.28 -19.44
N GLU A 371 -5.28 -9.37 -18.93
CA GLU A 371 -5.50 -9.09 -17.50
C GLU A 371 -4.26 -8.52 -16.79
N GLU A 372 -3.31 -7.96 -17.54
CA GLU A 372 -2.11 -7.34 -16.97
C GLU A 372 -2.40 -5.89 -16.58
N THR A 373 -1.89 -5.46 -15.41
CA THR A 373 -2.08 -4.09 -14.93
C THR A 373 -1.09 -3.17 -15.62
N ILE A 374 -1.53 -2.49 -16.67
CA ILE A 374 -0.70 -1.62 -17.50
C ILE A 374 -0.59 -0.20 -16.96
N GLY A 375 -1.54 0.23 -16.12
CA GLY A 375 -1.57 1.58 -15.56
C GLY A 375 -2.24 1.63 -14.21
N ILE A 376 -1.82 2.58 -13.38
CA ILE A 376 -2.44 2.88 -12.08
C ILE A 376 -2.59 4.40 -11.98
N ALA A 377 -3.80 4.86 -11.67
CA ALA A 377 -4.09 6.25 -11.36
C ALA A 377 -4.83 6.36 -10.03
N LYS A 378 -4.82 7.54 -9.42
CA LYS A 378 -5.66 7.84 -8.25
C LYS A 378 -6.59 9.00 -8.56
N SER A 379 -7.79 8.96 -7.98
CA SER A 379 -8.75 10.06 -7.99
C SER A 379 -9.17 10.33 -6.55
N LYS A 380 -8.95 11.56 -6.07
CA LYS A 380 -9.30 11.96 -4.71
C LYS A 380 -10.61 12.75 -4.69
N THR A 381 -11.33 12.66 -3.58
CA THR A 381 -12.51 13.48 -3.35
C THR A 381 -12.12 14.94 -3.09
N PHE A 382 -12.97 15.89 -3.48
CA PHE A 382 -12.76 17.29 -3.12
C PHE A 382 -12.77 17.48 -1.60
N TRP A 383 -13.69 16.81 -0.91
CA TRP A 383 -13.78 16.82 0.55
C TRP A 383 -12.44 16.46 1.19
N TYR A 384 -11.82 15.34 0.79
CA TYR A 384 -10.56 14.89 1.37
C TYR A 384 -9.43 15.90 1.15
N ILE A 385 -9.34 16.47 -0.06
CA ILE A 385 -8.28 17.44 -0.39
C ILE A 385 -8.40 18.70 0.48
N MET A 386 -9.64 19.21 0.64
CA MET A 386 -9.89 20.39 1.48
C MET A 386 -9.58 20.12 2.95
N ILE A 387 -10.08 19.00 3.49
CA ILE A 387 -9.85 18.60 4.88
C ILE A 387 -8.36 18.36 5.16
N ARG A 388 -7.64 17.70 4.24
CA ARG A 388 -6.18 17.50 4.35
C ARG A 388 -5.43 18.82 4.39
N ALA A 389 -5.80 19.78 3.53
CA ALA A 389 -5.20 21.11 3.54
C ALA A 389 -5.44 21.83 4.88
N LEU A 390 -6.66 21.74 5.44
CA LEU A 390 -6.99 22.29 6.75
C LEU A 390 -6.19 21.63 7.87
N ARG A 391 -6.09 20.30 7.91
CA ARG A 391 -5.27 19.57 8.89
C ARG A 391 -3.83 20.07 8.89
N GLU A 392 -3.20 20.15 7.72
CA GLU A 392 -1.80 20.54 7.63
C GLU A 392 -1.57 21.97 8.10
N LYS A 393 -2.47 22.90 7.76
CA LYS A 393 -2.40 24.30 8.22
C LYS A 393 -2.66 24.42 9.72
N ALA A 394 -3.63 23.71 10.25
CA ALA A 394 -3.93 23.69 11.67
C ALA A 394 -2.76 23.13 12.48
N ALA A 395 -2.24 21.95 12.11
CA ALA A 395 -1.08 21.36 12.78
C ALA A 395 0.13 22.31 12.76
N TYR A 396 0.46 22.88 11.61
CA TYR A 396 1.58 23.82 11.50
C TYR A 396 1.36 25.10 12.34
N CYS A 397 0.13 25.65 12.34
CA CYS A 397 -0.24 26.82 13.12
C CYS A 397 0.10 26.60 14.60
N PHE A 398 -0.35 25.49 15.20
CA PHE A 398 -0.18 25.28 16.64
C PHE A 398 1.19 24.70 17.03
N ILE A 399 1.87 23.96 16.14
CA ILE A 399 3.27 23.55 16.37
C ILE A 399 4.19 24.79 16.42
N THR A 400 3.97 25.77 15.55
CA THR A 400 4.81 26.98 15.52
C THR A 400 4.51 27.96 16.66
N ARG A 401 3.30 27.91 17.26
CA ARG A 401 2.94 28.67 18.46
C ARG A 401 3.93 28.47 19.61
N LYS A 402 4.37 27.23 19.83
CA LYS A 402 5.36 26.91 20.87
C LYS A 402 6.76 27.45 20.58
N LYS A 403 7.08 27.72 19.30
CA LYS A 403 8.46 27.99 18.84
C LYS A 403 8.72 29.46 18.51
N ARG A 404 7.69 30.30 18.37
CA ARG A 404 7.83 31.67 17.83
C ARG A 404 7.12 32.70 18.70
N HIS A 405 7.86 33.72 19.12
CA HIS A 405 7.30 34.88 19.84
C HIS A 405 6.31 35.70 19.00
N SER A 406 6.43 35.67 17.68
CA SER A 406 5.56 36.39 16.74
C SER A 406 4.37 35.56 16.22
N TRP A 407 3.98 34.51 16.95
CA TRP A 407 2.83 33.72 16.55
C TRP A 407 1.54 34.55 16.66
N ASN A 408 0.74 34.53 15.59
CA ASN A 408 -0.54 35.24 15.49
C ASN A 408 -1.56 34.31 14.83
N LEU A 409 -2.74 34.18 15.42
CA LEU A 409 -3.83 33.36 14.89
C LEU A 409 -4.37 33.91 13.56
N GLU A 410 -4.55 35.23 13.46
CA GLU A 410 -5.12 35.89 12.27
C GLU A 410 -4.24 35.67 11.03
N ASP A 411 -2.92 35.76 11.18
CA ASP A 411 -1.98 35.47 10.08
C ASP A 411 -2.07 34.01 9.61
N ASN A 412 -2.38 33.07 10.51
CA ASN A 412 -2.53 31.66 10.16
C ASN A 412 -3.89 31.38 9.51
N ILE A 413 -4.95 32.10 9.90
CA ILE A 413 -6.24 32.08 9.20
C ILE A 413 -6.04 32.53 7.75
N LEU A 414 -5.39 33.67 7.51
CA LEU A 414 -5.09 34.16 6.17
C LEU A 414 -4.26 33.17 5.34
N LYS A 415 -3.24 32.53 5.93
CA LYS A 415 -2.45 31.49 5.26
C LYS A 415 -3.25 30.24 4.91
N THR A 416 -4.27 29.92 5.71
CA THR A 416 -5.18 28.81 5.46
C THR A 416 -6.11 29.14 4.31
N GLN A 417 -6.75 30.31 4.35
CA GLN A 417 -7.62 30.79 3.28
C GLN A 417 -6.88 30.89 1.94
N LYS A 418 -5.67 31.44 1.93
CA LYS A 418 -4.79 31.48 0.75
C LYS A 418 -4.52 30.09 0.19
N ARG A 419 -4.26 29.10 1.04
CA ARG A 419 -4.04 27.72 0.58
C ARG A 419 -5.29 27.15 -0.09
N LEU A 420 -6.49 27.45 0.40
CA LEU A 420 -7.72 27.01 -0.24
C LEU A 420 -7.95 27.70 -1.60
N GLU A 421 -7.57 28.98 -1.72
CA GLU A 421 -7.57 29.69 -3.01
C GLU A 421 -6.64 29.03 -4.02
N GLU A 422 -5.44 28.61 -3.60
CA GLU A 422 -4.49 27.91 -4.47
C GLU A 422 -5.05 26.60 -5.02
N LEU A 423 -5.95 25.93 -4.29
CA LEU A 423 -6.58 24.67 -4.72
C LEU A 423 -7.69 24.89 -5.75
N GLN A 424 -8.38 26.03 -5.73
CA GLN A 424 -9.56 26.28 -6.56
C GLN A 424 -9.29 26.15 -8.07
N PRO A 425 -8.22 26.74 -8.66
CA PRO A 425 -7.95 26.60 -10.09
C PRO A 425 -7.72 25.14 -10.51
N TRP A 426 -7.16 24.32 -9.61
CA TRP A 426 -6.84 22.93 -9.89
C TRP A 426 -8.06 22.03 -9.82
N LEU A 427 -8.92 22.27 -8.82
CA LEU A 427 -10.12 21.47 -8.58
C LEU A 427 -11.35 21.98 -9.36
N LYS A 428 -11.29 23.20 -9.88
CA LYS A 428 -12.33 23.84 -10.70
C LYS A 428 -13.71 23.90 -10.02
N PHE A 429 -13.74 24.11 -8.70
CA PHE A 429 -14.98 24.30 -7.95
C PHE A 429 -15.43 25.77 -7.87
N SER A 430 -16.67 25.99 -7.44
CA SER A 430 -17.31 27.31 -7.39
C SER A 430 -16.74 28.25 -6.30
N ASP A 431 -16.90 29.57 -6.48
CA ASP A 431 -16.53 30.57 -5.46
C ASP A 431 -17.33 30.41 -4.16
N SER A 432 -18.59 29.99 -4.25
CA SER A 432 -19.44 29.67 -3.10
C SER A 432 -18.88 28.50 -2.29
N TYR A 433 -18.39 27.47 -2.99
CA TYR A 433 -17.72 26.33 -2.34
C TYR A 433 -16.46 26.79 -1.61
N LEU A 434 -15.60 27.57 -2.30
CA LEU A 434 -14.38 28.13 -1.69
C LEU A 434 -14.69 28.94 -0.43
N LYS A 435 -15.68 29.84 -0.52
CA LYS A 435 -16.08 30.70 0.59
C LYS A 435 -16.50 29.87 1.81
N SER A 436 -17.33 28.85 1.60
CA SER A 436 -17.82 27.98 2.66
C SER A 436 -16.66 27.27 3.38
N TRP A 437 -15.68 26.75 2.62
CA TRP A 437 -14.50 26.13 3.21
C TRP A 437 -13.56 27.11 3.94
N LYS A 438 -13.44 28.35 3.45
CA LYS A 438 -12.67 29.40 4.13
C LYS A 438 -13.30 29.76 5.48
N GLU A 439 -14.61 29.93 5.51
CA GLU A 439 -15.38 30.21 6.73
C GLU A 439 -15.26 29.04 7.72
N LEU A 440 -15.40 27.80 7.24
CA LEU A 440 -15.25 26.60 8.07
C LEU A 440 -13.83 26.45 8.62
N GLY A 441 -12.81 26.68 7.80
CA GLY A 441 -11.40 26.64 8.22
C GLY A 441 -11.05 27.72 9.25
N GLU A 442 -11.57 28.94 9.08
CA GLU A 442 -11.42 30.01 10.07
C GLU A 442 -12.08 29.65 11.40
N ALA A 443 -13.33 29.18 11.37
CA ALA A 443 -14.07 28.75 12.54
C ALA A 443 -13.33 27.63 13.28
N PHE A 444 -12.78 26.66 12.54
CA PHE A 444 -12.00 25.57 13.12
C PHE A 444 -10.74 26.05 13.84
N LEU A 445 -9.96 26.96 13.23
CA LEU A 445 -8.75 27.49 13.86
C LEU A 445 -9.04 28.30 15.12
N LYS A 446 -10.13 29.10 15.11
CA LYS A 446 -10.58 29.85 16.29
C LYS A 446 -11.01 28.91 17.42
N TRP A 447 -11.86 27.93 17.10
CA TRP A 447 -12.29 26.91 18.05
C TRP A 447 -11.11 26.11 18.63
N LEU A 448 -10.17 25.68 17.78
CA LEU A 448 -9.01 24.92 18.22
C LEU A 448 -8.09 25.77 19.11
N ASN A 449 -7.97 27.07 18.85
CA ASN A 449 -7.21 27.98 19.71
C ASN A 449 -7.80 28.11 21.12
N GLU A 450 -9.12 28.04 21.25
CA GLU A 450 -9.83 28.05 22.54
C GLU A 450 -9.67 26.72 23.28
N GLU A 451 -9.86 25.58 22.60
CA GLU A 451 -9.74 24.25 23.21
C GLU A 451 -8.31 23.95 23.69
N LEU A 452 -7.28 24.39 22.95
CA LEU A 452 -5.88 24.14 23.29
C LEU A 452 -5.35 25.00 24.44
N GLN A 453 -6.15 25.90 25.04
CA GLN A 453 -5.69 26.69 26.20
C GLN A 453 -5.37 25.84 27.45
N GLY A 454 -5.65 24.52 27.44
CA GLY A 454 -5.51 23.60 28.57
C GLY A 454 -4.46 22.47 28.47
N ASN A 455 -3.30 22.67 27.82
CA ASN A 455 -2.16 21.72 27.75
C ASN A 455 -2.26 20.52 26.76
N GLU A 456 -3.20 20.47 25.80
CA GLU A 456 -3.08 19.46 24.74
C GLU A 456 -1.82 19.71 23.88
N GLU A 457 -1.06 18.64 23.62
CA GLU A 457 0.15 18.73 22.81
C GLU A 457 -0.22 18.99 21.35
N ALA A 458 0.14 20.16 20.81
CA ALA A 458 -0.07 20.50 19.39
C ALA A 458 0.44 19.43 18.40
N GLU A 459 1.39 18.60 18.82
CA GLU A 459 1.91 17.46 18.05
C GLU A 459 0.87 16.34 17.86
N SER A 460 -0.11 16.26 18.75
CA SER A 460 -1.23 15.30 18.68
C SER A 460 -2.33 15.69 17.68
N ILE A 461 -2.31 16.92 17.15
CA ILE A 461 -3.33 17.40 16.20
C ILE A 461 -3.37 16.50 14.96
N ARG A 462 -2.21 16.16 14.38
CA ARG A 462 -2.15 15.30 13.19
C ARG A 462 -2.71 13.90 13.45
N PRO A 463 -2.18 13.11 14.40
CA PRO A 463 -2.63 11.73 14.60
C PRO A 463 -4.08 11.61 15.11
N ARG A 464 -4.64 12.68 15.71
CA ARG A 464 -6.02 12.71 16.23
C ARG A 464 -6.95 13.62 15.41
N PHE A 465 -6.50 14.09 14.25
CA PHE A 465 -7.23 15.09 13.47
C PHE A 465 -8.71 14.75 13.22
N PRO A 466 -9.07 13.55 12.71
CA PRO A 466 -10.49 13.21 12.49
C PRO A 466 -11.37 13.32 13.74
N ILE A 467 -10.85 12.95 14.91
CA ILE A 467 -11.56 13.02 16.19
C ILE A 467 -11.76 14.48 16.61
N ILE A 468 -10.72 15.30 16.45
CA ILE A 468 -10.76 16.74 16.76
C ILE A 468 -11.73 17.45 15.83
N TRP A 469 -11.71 17.11 14.53
CA TRP A 469 -12.58 17.67 13.51
C TRP A 469 -14.05 17.34 13.77
N GLU A 470 -14.38 16.07 14.03
CA GLU A 470 -15.74 15.65 14.39
C GLU A 470 -16.25 16.37 15.65
N LYS A 471 -15.40 16.48 16.68
CA LYS A 471 -15.74 17.22 17.91
C LYS A 471 -16.03 18.70 17.63
N PHE A 472 -15.29 19.32 16.71
CA PHE A 472 -15.53 20.70 16.27
C PHE A 472 -16.90 20.85 15.59
N LEU A 473 -17.20 20.00 14.60
CA LEU A 473 -18.47 20.04 13.88
C LEU A 473 -19.65 19.84 14.85
N LEU A 474 -19.54 18.86 15.75
CA LEU A 474 -20.57 18.58 16.76
C LEU A 474 -20.81 19.75 17.71
N LYS A 475 -19.75 20.40 18.22
CA LYS A 475 -19.88 21.50 19.19
C LYS A 475 -20.39 22.80 18.55
N THR A 476 -20.05 23.06 17.29
CA THR A 476 -20.39 24.31 16.61
C THR A 476 -21.67 24.23 15.80
N GLY A 477 -22.16 23.02 15.50
CA GLY A 477 -23.30 22.82 14.60
C GLY A 477 -23.00 23.13 13.13
N LEU A 478 -21.72 23.33 12.78
CA LEU A 478 -21.27 23.50 11.40
C LEU A 478 -21.16 22.13 10.70
N THR A 479 -21.13 22.14 9.36
CA THR A 479 -21.03 20.94 8.53
C THR A 479 -19.91 21.09 7.50
N ASP A 480 -19.25 19.96 7.19
CA ASP A 480 -18.29 19.83 6.09
C ASP A 480 -18.89 19.11 4.86
N GLU A 481 -20.20 18.84 4.87
CA GLU A 481 -20.99 18.38 3.71
C GLU A 481 -21.33 19.55 2.77
N ILE A 482 -20.29 20.16 2.22
CA ILE A 482 -20.41 21.30 1.30
C ILE A 482 -20.48 20.74 -0.14
N ASN A 483 -21.43 21.20 -0.94
CA ASN A 483 -21.55 20.79 -2.34
C ASN A 483 -20.69 21.67 -3.26
N SER A 484 -19.82 21.05 -4.07
CA SER A 484 -18.82 21.70 -4.94
C SER A 484 -19.34 22.40 -6.18
#